data_AF-Q2G411-F1
#
_entry.id   AF-Q2G411-F1
#
_cell.length_a   1.000
_cell.length_b   1.000
_cell.length_c   1.000
_cell.angle_alpha   90.00
_cell.angle_beta   90.00
_cell.angle_gamma   90.00
#
_symmetry.space_group_name_H-M   'P 1'
#
loop_
_entity.id
_entity.type
_entity.pdbx_description
1 polymer ?
#
loop_
_entity_poly.entity_id
_entity_poly.type
_entity_poly.pdbx_seq_one_letter_code
_entity_poly.pdbx_strand_id
1 'polypeptide(L)'
;MGEGRISRCARNASVKAHPKGQAMTKAEDIVKGMTEAQKRAVTVMEAYSDSDTPCRSPMALNTSSRFPVQQSRRPAMDKTERYALGIMVEEMGETLKLIGKAMRFGLDAPGPDNAEYEGKTAREMLPTEIGDLHAAIRFAAMAAIFPMSQANDRESWKLAKLLSPNSRDANGNRLAPDLTAHQPKESPHD
;
A
#
# COMPACT_ATOMS: atom_id res chain seq x y z
N MET A 1 25.48 -52.17 -23.76
CA MET A 1 25.18 -52.86 -22.49
C MET A 1 25.97 -52.16 -21.40
N GLY A 2 25.29 -51.61 -20.40
CA GLY A 2 25.92 -50.78 -19.36
C GLY A 2 24.85 -49.99 -18.61
N GLU A 3 24.12 -50.69 -17.74
CA GLU A 3 23.03 -50.15 -16.92
C GLU A 3 23.60 -49.25 -15.81
N GLY A 4 23.30 -47.95 -15.87
CA GLY A 4 23.64 -46.97 -14.84
C GLY A 4 22.59 -46.91 -13.75
N ARG A 5 22.96 -47.34 -12.54
CA ARG A 5 22.12 -47.40 -11.33
C ARG A 5 21.65 -46.02 -10.86
N ILE A 6 20.35 -45.93 -10.60
CA ILE A 6 19.69 -44.82 -9.90
C ILE A 6 19.94 -44.97 -8.40
N SER A 7 20.73 -44.09 -7.80
CA SER A 7 20.94 -44.02 -6.35
C SER A 7 19.90 -43.11 -5.71
N ARG A 8 18.96 -43.69 -4.96
CA ARG A 8 18.01 -42.97 -4.09
C ARG A 8 18.71 -42.62 -2.78
N CYS A 9 18.97 -41.34 -2.56
CA CYS A 9 19.41 -40.84 -1.26
C CYS A 9 18.18 -40.37 -0.48
N ALA A 10 17.68 -41.24 0.41
CA ALA A 10 16.67 -40.92 1.41
C ALA A 10 17.27 -39.99 2.47
N ARG A 11 16.69 -38.81 2.67
CA ARG A 11 16.97 -37.95 3.83
C ARG A 11 15.78 -37.98 4.78
N ASN A 12 15.94 -38.73 5.86
CA ASN A 12 15.09 -38.69 7.04
C ASN A 12 15.37 -37.38 7.80
N ALA A 13 14.42 -36.45 7.78
CA ALA A 13 14.44 -35.29 8.67
C ALA A 13 13.62 -35.63 9.94
N SER A 14 14.36 -35.84 11.03
CA SER A 14 13.85 -36.00 12.39
C SER A 14 13.17 -34.71 12.86
N VAL A 15 11.84 -34.70 12.93
CA VAL A 15 11.05 -33.64 13.56
C VAL A 15 11.27 -33.72 15.08
N LYS A 16 12.05 -32.79 15.62
CA LYS A 16 12.13 -32.57 17.08
C LYS A 16 10.87 -31.85 17.54
N ALA A 17 10.13 -32.47 18.44
CA ALA A 17 8.99 -31.89 19.13
C ALA A 17 9.44 -30.68 19.97
N HIS A 18 8.77 -29.54 19.79
CA HIS A 18 8.92 -28.38 20.68
C HIS A 18 8.16 -28.60 22.00
N PRO A 19 8.73 -28.22 23.15
CA PRO A 19 8.04 -28.29 24.43
C PRO A 19 6.89 -27.29 24.46
N LYS A 20 5.68 -27.81 24.71
CA LYS A 20 4.52 -27.03 25.13
C LYS A 20 4.78 -26.50 26.53
N GLY A 21 4.79 -25.19 26.71
CA GLY A 21 4.73 -24.59 28.04
C GLY A 21 5.20 -23.14 28.08
N GLN A 22 4.26 -22.20 28.01
CA GLN A 22 3.83 -21.44 29.20
C GLN A 22 2.78 -20.41 28.77
N ALA A 23 1.64 -20.46 29.46
CA ALA A 23 0.53 -19.54 29.28
C ALA A 23 0.97 -18.12 29.65
N MET A 24 0.98 -17.21 28.67
CA MET A 24 1.02 -15.78 28.94
C MET A 24 -0.40 -15.31 29.28
N THR A 25 -0.60 -15.08 30.58
CA THR A 25 -1.36 -13.99 31.18
C THR A 25 -2.38 -13.27 30.28
N LYS A 26 -3.64 -13.62 30.49
CA LYS A 26 -4.89 -12.87 30.33
C LYS A 26 -4.80 -11.51 29.61
N ALA A 27 -5.36 -11.46 28.40
CA ALA A 27 -5.69 -10.23 27.67
C ALA A 27 -6.65 -9.28 28.42
N GLU A 28 -7.24 -9.72 29.54
CA GLU A 28 -8.21 -8.94 30.33
C GLU A 28 -7.58 -7.76 31.11
N ASP A 29 -6.28 -7.79 31.39
CA ASP A 29 -5.64 -6.74 32.19
C ASP A 29 -5.10 -5.56 31.36
N ILE A 30 -5.06 -5.66 30.02
CA ILE A 30 -4.66 -4.54 29.14
C ILE A 30 -5.82 -3.53 28.97
N VAL A 31 -7.06 -3.98 29.09
CA VAL A 31 -8.26 -3.15 28.83
C VAL A 31 -8.62 -2.23 30.01
N LYS A 32 -8.15 -2.54 31.24
CA LYS A 32 -8.49 -1.76 32.44
C LYS A 32 -7.86 -0.36 32.50
N GLY A 33 -6.88 -0.06 31.65
CA GLY A 33 -6.21 1.26 31.59
C GLY A 33 -6.61 2.14 30.41
N MET A 34 -7.49 1.68 29.51
CA MET A 34 -7.83 2.44 28.29
C MET A 34 -8.95 3.45 28.56
N THR A 35 -8.74 4.68 28.07
CA THR A 35 -9.78 5.72 28.08
C THR A 35 -10.95 5.32 27.17
N GLU A 36 -12.16 5.82 27.45
CA GLU A 36 -13.36 5.52 26.64
C GLU A 36 -13.20 5.86 25.14
N ALA A 37 -12.36 6.85 24.82
CA ALA A 37 -11.99 7.19 23.44
C ALA A 37 -11.13 6.10 22.77
N GLN A 38 -10.21 5.49 23.51
CA GLN A 38 -9.35 4.40 23.01
C GLN A 38 -10.13 3.09 22.84
N LYS A 39 -11.11 2.83 23.71
CA LYS A 39 -12.00 1.65 23.57
C LYS A 39 -12.81 1.72 22.27
N ARG A 40 -13.34 2.90 21.91
CA ARG A 40 -14.07 3.10 20.65
C ARG A 40 -13.20 2.90 19.40
N ALA A 41 -11.91 3.23 19.45
CA ALA A 41 -11.01 3.05 18.31
C ALA A 41 -10.67 1.57 18.06
N VAL A 42 -10.59 0.74 19.10
CA VAL A 42 -10.32 -0.70 18.95
C VAL A 42 -11.53 -1.44 18.37
N THR A 43 -12.76 -1.08 18.77
CA THR A 43 -13.99 -1.71 18.26
C THR A 43 -14.20 -1.49 16.75
N VAL A 44 -13.58 -0.49 16.13
CA VAL A 44 -13.74 -0.21 14.69
C VAL A 44 -12.80 -1.06 13.82
N MET A 45 -11.72 -1.64 14.37
CA MET A 45 -10.77 -2.44 13.57
C MET A 45 -11.11 -3.93 13.46
N GLU A 46 -11.95 -4.49 14.33
CA GLU A 46 -12.36 -5.91 14.25
C GLU A 46 -13.42 -6.21 13.19
N ALA A 47 -13.98 -5.21 12.50
CA ALA A 47 -15.02 -5.41 11.49
C ALA A 47 -14.51 -5.72 10.06
N TYR A 48 -13.19 -5.87 9.85
CA TYR A 48 -12.56 -6.02 8.52
C TYR A 48 -11.93 -7.40 8.25
N SER A 49 -12.30 -8.43 9.00
CA SER A 49 -11.81 -9.79 8.76
C SER A 49 -12.93 -10.80 8.96
N ASP A 50 -13.79 -10.93 7.95
CA ASP A 50 -14.47 -12.19 7.60
C ASP A 50 -15.16 -12.02 6.25
N SER A 51 -14.52 -12.53 5.20
CA SER A 51 -15.23 -12.91 3.98
C SER A 51 -14.76 -14.29 3.58
N ASP A 52 -15.24 -15.28 4.32
CA ASP A 52 -15.50 -16.61 3.82
C ASP A 52 -16.23 -16.50 2.47
N THR A 53 -15.58 -17.00 1.43
CA THR A 53 -16.17 -17.10 0.09
C THR A 53 -16.76 -18.49 -0.06
N PRO A 54 -18.10 -18.70 0.05
CA PRO A 54 -18.66 -20.01 -0.22
C PRO A 54 -18.65 -20.28 -1.73
N CYS A 55 -18.09 -21.42 -2.11
CA CYS A 55 -18.17 -22.01 -3.44
C CYS A 55 -19.65 -22.14 -3.87
N ARG A 56 -20.07 -21.37 -4.88
CA ARG A 56 -21.37 -21.53 -5.52
C ARG A 56 -21.27 -22.49 -6.70
N SER A 57 -22.00 -23.60 -6.59
CA SER A 57 -22.31 -24.54 -7.67
C SER A 57 -23.04 -23.87 -8.84
N PRO A 58 -22.96 -24.43 -10.06
CA PRO A 58 -23.63 -23.89 -11.23
C PRO A 58 -25.10 -24.35 -11.25
N MET A 59 -26.05 -23.41 -11.31
CA MET A 59 -27.43 -23.75 -11.68
C MET A 59 -27.98 -22.81 -12.74
N ALA A 60 -28.34 -23.47 -13.85
CA ALA A 60 -29.50 -23.25 -14.71
C ALA A 60 -29.79 -21.83 -15.20
N LEU A 61 -29.55 -21.66 -16.51
CA LEU A 61 -30.26 -20.72 -17.37
C LEU A 61 -31.78 -20.83 -17.17
N ASN A 62 -32.43 -19.77 -16.70
CA ASN A 62 -33.85 -19.59 -16.96
C ASN A 62 -34.23 -18.10 -17.13
N THR A 63 -34.59 -17.80 -18.38
CA THR A 63 -35.60 -16.86 -18.89
C THR A 63 -35.96 -15.60 -18.10
N SER A 64 -35.67 -14.46 -18.76
CA SER A 64 -36.64 -13.41 -19.10
C SER A 64 -37.57 -12.92 -17.98
N SER A 65 -37.00 -12.35 -16.94
CA SER A 65 -37.68 -11.34 -16.12
C SER A 65 -37.05 -9.98 -16.41
N ARG A 66 -37.72 -9.16 -17.22
CA ARG A 66 -37.43 -7.71 -17.35
C ARG A 66 -37.86 -7.04 -16.05
N PHE A 67 -37.04 -7.17 -15.02
CA PHE A 67 -37.13 -6.25 -13.90
C PHE A 67 -36.82 -4.85 -14.45
N PRO A 68 -37.69 -3.85 -14.20
CA PRO A 68 -37.29 -2.48 -14.44
C PRO A 68 -36.09 -2.23 -13.53
N VAL A 69 -34.91 -2.12 -14.15
CA VAL A 69 -33.71 -1.64 -13.47
C VAL A 69 -34.07 -0.22 -13.05
N GLN A 70 -34.59 -0.07 -11.83
CA GLN A 70 -34.67 1.21 -11.16
C GLN A 70 -33.22 1.65 -11.00
N GLN A 71 -32.72 2.33 -12.03
CA GLN A 71 -31.48 3.06 -11.97
C GLN A 71 -31.71 4.13 -10.92
N SER A 72 -31.41 3.78 -9.66
CA SER A 72 -31.25 4.70 -8.56
C SER A 72 -30.35 5.81 -9.07
N ARG A 73 -30.96 6.95 -9.44
CA ARG A 73 -30.25 8.13 -9.90
C ARG A 73 -29.42 8.60 -8.72
N ARG A 74 -28.15 8.18 -8.68
CA ARG A 74 -27.20 8.75 -7.74
C ARG A 74 -27.20 10.26 -7.98
N PRO A 75 -27.20 11.08 -6.91
CA PRO A 75 -27.11 12.52 -7.07
C PRO A 75 -25.87 12.82 -7.92
N ALA A 76 -26.02 13.74 -8.88
CA ALA A 76 -24.90 14.16 -9.70
C ALA A 76 -23.83 14.77 -8.78
N MET A 77 -22.58 14.34 -8.97
CA MET A 77 -21.43 14.85 -8.23
C MET A 77 -21.34 16.37 -8.35
N ASP A 78 -21.12 17.05 -7.23
CA ASP A 78 -20.96 18.50 -7.18
C ASP A 78 -19.80 18.96 -8.10
N LYS A 79 -19.90 20.18 -8.63
CA LYS A 79 -18.87 20.72 -9.53
C LYS A 79 -17.51 20.84 -8.84
N THR A 80 -17.50 21.23 -7.56
CA THR A 80 -16.28 21.39 -6.75
C THR A 80 -15.65 20.03 -6.49
N GLU A 81 -16.46 19.05 -6.08
CA GLU A 81 -16.02 17.68 -5.85
C GLU A 81 -15.40 17.07 -7.11
N ARG A 82 -16.07 17.22 -8.26
CA ARG A 82 -15.59 16.74 -9.55
C ARG A 82 -14.28 17.38 -9.96
N TYR A 83 -14.15 18.70 -9.79
CA TYR A 83 -12.92 19.42 -10.12
C TYR A 83 -11.76 19.00 -9.21
N ALA A 84 -11.99 18.90 -7.89
CA ALA A 84 -11.00 18.48 -6.92
C ALA A 84 -10.51 17.04 -7.15
N LEU A 85 -11.42 16.10 -7.45
CA LEU A 85 -11.02 14.73 -7.81
C LEU A 85 -10.30 14.70 -9.17
N GLY A 86 -10.74 15.53 -10.12
CA GLY A 86 -10.12 15.66 -11.43
C GLY A 86 -8.65 16.08 -11.33
N ILE A 87 -8.37 17.18 -10.63
CA ILE A 87 -7.00 17.68 -10.47
C ILE A 87 -6.13 16.69 -9.69
N MET A 88 -6.67 16.02 -8.66
CA MET A 88 -5.92 14.95 -7.97
C MET A 88 -5.48 13.83 -8.94
N VAL A 89 -6.37 13.37 -9.82
CA VAL A 89 -6.05 12.31 -10.79
C VAL A 89 -5.01 12.78 -11.80
N GLU A 90 -5.11 14.03 -12.26
CA GLU A 90 -4.17 14.66 -13.19
C GLU A 90 -2.75 14.66 -12.61
N GLU A 91 -2.55 15.25 -11.42
CA GLU A 91 -1.24 15.33 -10.76
C GLU A 91 -0.69 13.94 -10.36
N MET A 92 -1.57 12.99 -10.00
CA MET A 92 -1.16 11.61 -9.76
C MET A 92 -0.60 10.97 -11.04
N GLY A 93 -1.22 11.22 -12.20
CA GLY A 93 -0.76 10.72 -13.49
C GLY A 93 0.61 11.25 -13.87
N GLU A 94 0.84 12.55 -13.64
CA GLU A 94 2.12 13.24 -13.88
C GLU A 94 3.24 12.68 -12.99
N THR A 95 2.95 12.52 -11.70
CA THR A 95 3.87 11.92 -10.73
C THR A 95 4.22 10.48 -11.12
N LEU A 96 3.22 9.66 -11.50
CA LEU A 96 3.45 8.28 -11.96
C LEU A 96 4.27 8.22 -13.24
N LYS A 97 4.05 9.14 -14.19
CA LYS A 97 4.84 9.29 -15.42
C LYS A 97 6.33 9.49 -15.09
N LEU A 98 6.66 10.34 -14.11
CA LEU A 98 8.05 10.54 -13.69
C LEU A 98 8.65 9.35 -12.94
N ILE A 99 7.92 8.74 -12.00
CA ILE A 99 8.39 7.54 -11.29
C ILE A 99 8.69 6.42 -12.30
N GLY A 100 7.80 6.20 -13.27
CA GLY A 100 8.01 5.23 -14.34
C GLY A 100 9.25 5.52 -15.18
N LYS A 101 9.53 6.80 -15.51
CA LYS A 101 10.77 7.20 -16.18
C LYS A 101 12.01 6.91 -15.33
N ALA A 102 11.97 7.25 -14.03
CA ALA A 102 13.07 6.97 -13.10
C ALA A 102 13.36 5.47 -12.99
N MET A 103 12.32 4.63 -12.95
CA MET A 103 12.47 3.18 -12.91
C MET A 103 13.01 2.61 -14.23
N ARG A 104 12.65 3.20 -15.38
CA ARG A 104 13.05 2.70 -16.70
C ARG A 104 14.46 3.13 -17.10
N PHE A 105 14.85 4.36 -16.78
CA PHE A 105 16.10 4.96 -17.26
C PHE A 105 17.11 5.30 -16.16
N GLY A 106 16.70 5.25 -14.88
CA GLY A 106 17.48 5.73 -13.75
C GLY A 106 17.06 7.13 -13.31
N LEU A 107 17.32 7.47 -12.03
CA LEU A 107 16.96 8.76 -11.45
C LEU A 107 17.72 9.94 -12.09
N ASP A 108 18.95 9.69 -12.52
CA ASP A 108 19.90 10.70 -12.98
C ASP A 108 20.04 10.72 -14.52
N ALA A 109 19.23 9.94 -15.24
CA ALA A 109 19.20 9.99 -16.70
C ALA A 109 18.46 11.26 -17.18
N PRO A 110 19.08 12.08 -18.04
CA PRO A 110 18.42 13.27 -18.59
C PRO A 110 17.26 12.88 -19.49
N GLY A 111 16.20 13.70 -19.48
CA GLY A 111 15.11 13.58 -20.45
C GLY A 111 15.59 13.80 -21.90
N PRO A 112 14.93 13.20 -22.90
CA PRO A 112 15.29 13.40 -24.29
C PRO A 112 15.07 14.85 -24.73
N ASP A 113 15.88 15.30 -25.69
CA ASP A 113 15.71 16.56 -26.40
C ASP A 113 14.35 16.51 -27.11
N ASN A 114 13.43 17.45 -26.81
CA ASN A 114 11.98 17.47 -27.13
C ASN A 114 10.97 17.05 -26.04
N ALA A 115 11.40 16.66 -24.83
CA ALA A 115 10.46 16.43 -23.74
C ALA A 115 9.95 17.74 -23.13
N GLU A 116 8.76 17.68 -22.50
CA GLU A 116 8.23 18.74 -21.62
C GLU A 116 9.25 19.23 -20.57
N TYR A 117 10.15 18.35 -20.16
CA TYR A 117 11.24 18.61 -19.22
C TYR A 117 12.60 18.32 -19.86
N GLU A 118 12.84 18.91 -21.03
CA GLU A 118 14.08 18.76 -21.79
C GLU A 118 15.33 18.97 -20.91
N GLY A 119 16.27 18.01 -21.00
CA GLY A 119 17.53 18.02 -20.26
C GLY A 119 17.43 17.75 -18.75
N LYS A 120 16.24 17.81 -18.14
CA LYS A 120 16.08 17.57 -16.69
C LYS A 120 16.00 16.07 -16.38
N THR A 121 16.59 15.69 -15.26
CA THR A 121 16.54 14.34 -14.71
C THR A 121 15.25 14.11 -13.93
N ALA A 122 14.90 12.83 -13.72
CA ALA A 122 13.75 12.51 -12.87
C ALA A 122 13.96 12.98 -11.42
N ARG A 123 15.21 12.95 -10.91
CA ARG A 123 15.55 13.46 -9.59
C ARG A 123 15.21 14.94 -9.42
N GLU A 124 15.48 15.75 -10.44
CA GLU A 124 15.19 17.19 -10.42
C GLU A 124 13.70 17.49 -10.54
N MET A 125 12.96 16.64 -11.26
CA MET A 125 11.55 16.88 -11.55
C MET A 125 10.57 16.30 -10.52
N LEU A 126 10.94 15.22 -9.82
CA LEU A 126 10.09 14.60 -8.81
C LEU A 126 9.62 15.56 -7.71
N PRO A 127 10.44 16.48 -7.16
CA PRO A 127 9.98 17.43 -6.16
C PRO A 127 8.85 18.35 -6.65
N THR A 128 8.87 18.74 -7.93
CA THR A 128 7.83 19.58 -8.53
C THR A 128 6.50 18.83 -8.57
N GLU A 129 6.47 17.66 -9.22
CA GLU A 129 5.23 16.87 -9.38
C GLU A 129 4.65 16.41 -8.04
N ILE A 130 5.51 16.05 -7.08
CA ILE A 130 5.06 15.70 -5.72
C ILE A 130 4.46 16.94 -5.02
N GLY A 131 5.03 18.12 -5.26
CA GLY A 131 4.49 19.39 -4.77
C GLY A 131 3.10 19.68 -5.32
N ASP A 132 2.91 19.52 -6.63
CA ASP A 132 1.63 19.75 -7.31
C ASP A 132 0.57 18.74 -6.86
N LEU A 133 0.94 17.45 -6.73
CA LEU A 133 0.08 16.43 -6.14
C LEU A 133 -0.32 16.77 -4.69
N HIS A 134 0.60 17.24 -3.87
CA HIS A 134 0.31 17.64 -2.49
C HIS A 134 -0.64 18.86 -2.44
N ALA A 135 -0.51 19.81 -3.37
CA ALA A 135 -1.45 20.92 -3.51
C ALA A 135 -2.85 20.43 -3.89
N ALA A 136 -2.97 19.50 -4.85
CA ALA A 136 -4.23 18.89 -5.25
C ALA A 136 -4.94 18.14 -4.09
N ILE A 137 -4.18 17.36 -3.31
CA ILE A 137 -4.68 16.66 -2.11
C ILE A 137 -5.24 17.67 -1.09
N ARG A 138 -4.52 18.77 -0.84
CA ARG A 138 -4.98 19.82 0.10
C ARG A 138 -6.22 20.53 -0.42
N PHE A 139 -6.29 20.81 -1.71
CA PHE A 139 -7.48 21.39 -2.32
C PHE A 139 -8.71 20.48 -2.14
N ALA A 140 -8.56 19.17 -2.35
CA ALA A 140 -9.65 18.21 -2.10
C ALA A 140 -10.09 18.16 -0.63
N ALA A 141 -9.16 18.28 0.31
CA ALA A 141 -9.50 18.40 1.73
C ALA A 141 -10.24 19.71 2.05
N MET A 142 -9.84 20.83 1.44
CA MET A 142 -10.53 22.13 1.56
C MET A 142 -11.93 22.10 0.94
N ALA A 143 -12.12 21.32 -0.13
CA ALA A 143 -13.41 21.02 -0.73
C ALA A 143 -14.27 20.01 0.08
N ALA A 144 -13.82 19.64 1.27
CA ALA A 144 -14.50 18.72 2.19
C ALA A 144 -14.77 17.31 1.62
N ILE A 145 -13.96 16.86 0.65
CA ILE A 145 -14.05 15.48 0.13
C ILE A 145 -13.63 14.47 1.19
N PHE A 146 -12.57 14.79 1.92
CA PHE A 146 -12.11 14.03 3.07
C PHE A 146 -11.46 14.95 4.11
N PRO A 147 -11.48 14.58 5.40
CA PRO A 147 -10.79 15.33 6.43
C PRO A 147 -9.29 15.06 6.40
N MET A 148 -8.48 16.12 6.33
CA MET A 148 -7.02 15.99 6.30
C MET A 148 -6.45 15.29 7.54
N SER A 149 -7.12 15.39 8.70
CA SER A 149 -6.71 14.68 9.92
C SER A 149 -6.67 13.16 9.73
N GLN A 150 -7.67 12.57 9.08
CA GLN A 150 -7.68 11.12 8.82
C GLN A 150 -6.56 10.69 7.87
N ALA A 151 -6.25 11.53 6.86
CA ALA A 151 -5.13 11.28 5.96
C ALA A 151 -3.79 11.31 6.72
N ASN A 152 -3.59 12.31 7.59
CA ASN A 152 -2.38 12.45 8.41
C ASN A 152 -2.22 11.31 9.42
N ASP A 153 -3.31 10.86 10.05
CA ASP A 153 -3.29 9.72 10.97
C ASP A 153 -2.86 8.45 10.23
N ARG A 154 -3.39 8.25 9.02
CA ARG A 154 -3.04 7.12 8.16
C ARG A 154 -1.59 7.16 7.69
N GLU A 155 -1.11 8.35 7.30
CA GLU A 155 0.28 8.61 6.94
C GLU A 155 1.23 8.26 8.10
N SER A 156 0.95 8.79 9.29
CA SER A 156 1.75 8.56 10.50
C SER A 156 1.86 7.08 10.84
N TRP A 157 0.74 6.35 10.80
CA TRP A 157 0.74 4.89 10.98
C TRP A 157 1.57 4.18 9.91
N LYS A 158 1.47 4.60 8.65
CA LYS A 158 2.18 3.97 7.53
C LYS A 158 3.68 4.20 7.63
N LEU A 159 4.11 5.41 8.00
CA LEU A 159 5.51 5.75 8.23
C LEU A 159 6.10 4.93 9.37
N ALA A 160 5.41 4.84 10.51
CA ALA A 160 5.84 3.98 11.62
C ALA A 160 6.02 2.51 11.18
N LYS A 161 5.11 2.01 10.34
CA LYS A 161 5.22 0.65 9.78
C LYS A 161 6.42 0.50 8.84
N LEU A 162 6.70 1.46 7.97
CA LEU A 162 7.82 1.40 7.02
C LEU A 162 9.17 1.55 7.72
N LEU A 163 9.26 2.40 8.75
CA LEU A 163 10.49 2.66 9.50
C LEU A 163 10.83 1.57 10.52
N SER A 164 9.85 0.77 10.94
CA SER A 164 10.09 -0.31 11.90
C SER A 164 11.07 -1.37 11.34
N PRO A 165 12.12 -1.75 12.09
CA PRO A 165 13.02 -2.83 11.68
C PRO A 165 12.33 -4.20 11.67
N ASN A 166 11.23 -4.35 12.43
CA ASN A 166 10.51 -5.61 12.62
C ASN A 166 9.37 -5.81 11.62
N SER A 167 9.03 -4.79 10.83
CA SER A 167 7.99 -4.90 9.81
C SER A 167 8.46 -5.73 8.63
N ARG A 168 7.80 -6.87 8.40
CA ARG A 168 8.13 -7.82 7.33
C ARG A 168 6.94 -8.12 6.41
N ASP A 169 7.23 -8.52 5.17
CA ASP A 169 6.25 -9.05 4.23
C ASP A 169 5.94 -10.53 4.50
N ALA A 170 5.09 -11.14 3.67
CA ALA A 170 4.73 -12.56 3.77
C ALA A 170 5.91 -13.53 3.55
N ASN A 171 6.99 -13.05 2.92
CA ASN A 171 8.21 -13.82 2.65
C ASN A 171 9.28 -13.60 3.74
N GLY A 172 9.01 -12.78 4.75
CA GLY A 172 9.97 -12.43 5.81
C GLY A 172 10.96 -11.33 5.43
N ASN A 173 10.85 -10.71 4.25
CA ASN A 173 11.67 -9.56 3.86
C ASN A 173 11.22 -8.32 4.63
N ARG A 174 12.14 -7.39 4.90
CA ARG A 174 11.73 -6.08 5.46
C ARG A 174 10.81 -5.36 4.48
N LEU A 175 9.79 -4.68 5.00
CA LEU A 175 8.84 -3.92 4.17
C LEU A 175 9.47 -2.74 3.45
N ALA A 176 10.53 -2.15 4.03
CA ALA A 176 11.29 -1.08 3.43
C ALA A 176 12.80 -1.30 3.67
N PRO A 177 13.67 -0.82 2.78
CA PRO A 177 15.12 -0.77 3.02
C PRO A 177 15.48 0.01 4.30
N ASP A 178 16.69 -0.19 4.82
CA ASP A 178 17.21 0.67 5.89
C ASP A 178 17.64 2.01 5.29
N LEU A 179 17.06 3.11 5.78
CA LEU A 179 17.41 4.45 5.31
C LEU A 179 18.85 4.84 5.68
N THR A 180 19.42 4.24 6.74
CA THR A 180 20.80 4.53 7.15
C THR A 180 21.83 3.91 6.22
N ALA A 181 21.48 2.84 5.50
CA ALA A 181 22.39 2.13 4.59
C ALA A 181 22.75 2.94 3.33
N HIS A 182 22.00 3.99 3.01
CA HIS A 182 22.17 4.80 1.81
C HIS A 182 22.72 6.20 2.06
N GLN A 183 23.35 6.47 3.22
CA GLN A 183 24.09 7.71 3.35
C GLN A 183 25.17 7.77 2.26
N PRO A 184 25.16 8.81 1.39
CA PRO A 184 26.19 8.95 0.38
C PRO A 184 27.53 8.92 1.09
N LYS A 185 28.43 8.02 0.68
CA LYS A 185 29.80 8.04 1.18
C LYS A 185 30.30 9.46 0.91
N GLU A 186 30.65 10.19 1.97
CA GLU A 186 31.29 11.49 1.82
C GLU A 186 32.43 11.30 0.81
N SER A 187 32.32 11.98 -0.33
CA SER A 187 33.40 12.00 -1.31
C SER A 187 34.62 12.50 -0.57
N PRO A 188 35.76 11.78 -0.58
CA PRO A 188 36.98 12.33 0.01
C PRO A 188 37.22 13.69 -0.64
N HIS A 189 37.27 14.73 0.17
CA HIS A 189 37.66 16.06 -0.26
C HIS A 189 39.14 15.98 -0.65
N ASP A 190 39.41 15.86 -1.94
CA ASP A 190 40.72 16.06 -2.55
C ASP A 190 41.03 17.56 -2.68
#